data_AF-A0A965MGI8-F1
#
_entry.id   AF-A0A965MGI8-F1
#
_cell.length_a   1.000
_cell.length_b   1.000
_cell.length_c   1.000
_cell.angle_alpha   90.00
_cell.angle_beta   90.00
_cell.angle_gamma   90.00
#
_symmetry.space_group_name_H-M   'P 1'
#
loop_
_entity.id
_entity.type
_entity.pdbx_description
1 polymer ?
#
loop_
_entity_poly.entity_id
_entity_poly.type
_entity_poly.pdbx_seq_one_letter_code
_entity_poly.pdbx_strand_id
1 'polypeptide(L)' 'AHVNGQVFAVRNNEIFLMSQPRPLRSVHRSEGWTPQSVLDQAMPALQSSFFDLERSGDVFSWDPI' A
#
# COMPACT_ATOMS: atom_id res chain seq x y z
N ALA A 1 -2.91 8.20 26.92
CA ALA A 1 -1.68 7.92 26.14
C ALA A 1 -1.69 8.77 24.88
N HIS A 2 -0.58 9.41 24.51
CA HIS A 2 -0.53 10.34 23.37
C HIS A 2 -0.26 9.64 22.02
N VAL A 3 0.33 8.44 22.04
CA VAL A 3 0.53 7.60 20.84
C VAL A 3 -0.69 6.71 20.64
N ASN A 4 -1.46 6.94 19.57
CA ASN A 4 -2.59 6.11 19.17
C ASN A 4 -2.76 6.10 17.64
N GLY A 5 -3.32 5.02 17.10
CA GLY A 5 -3.66 4.89 15.67
C GLY A 5 -2.48 4.93 14.69
N GLN A 6 -1.23 4.89 15.18
CA GLN A 6 -0.04 4.93 14.34
C GLN A 6 0.43 3.52 13.97
N VAL A 7 1.10 3.41 12.82
CA VAL A 7 1.74 2.19 12.35
C VAL A 7 3.25 2.39 12.43
N PHE A 8 3.95 1.44 13.03
CA PHE A 8 5.41 1.47 13.13
C PHE A 8 6.00 0.21 12.52
N ALA A 9 7.16 0.35 11.87
CA ALA A 9 7.98 -0.75 11.42
C ALA A 9 9.35 -0.70 12.12
N VAL A 10 10.00 -1.85 12.25
CA VAL A 10 11.31 -1.95 12.92
C VAL A 10 12.28 -2.73 12.03
N ARG A 11 13.51 -2.22 11.89
CA ARG A 11 14.64 -2.91 11.25
C ARG A 11 15.87 -2.71 12.11
N ASN A 12 16.45 -3.79 12.63
CA ASN A 12 17.54 -3.73 13.61
C ASN A 12 17.19 -2.78 14.77
N ASN A 13 17.91 -1.66 14.89
CA ASN A 13 17.74 -0.66 15.95
C ASN A 13 16.96 0.59 15.47
N GLU A 14 16.41 0.58 14.25
CA GLU A 14 15.61 1.67 13.68
C GLU A 14 14.11 1.45 13.90
N ILE A 15 13.39 2.51 14.28
CA ILE A 15 11.93 2.55 14.36
C ILE A 15 11.41 3.55 13.33
N PHE A 16 10.61 3.09 12.38
CA PHE A 16 9.99 3.93 11.34
C PHE A 16 8.54 4.25 11.72
N LEU A 17 8.15 5.51 11.60
CA LEU A 17 6.74 5.91 11.58
C LEU A 17 6.21 5.73 10.15
N MET A 18 5.31 4.78 9.97
CA MET A 18 4.73 4.47 8.66
C MET A 18 3.48 5.32 8.41
N SER A 19 3.21 5.63 7.14
CA SER A 19 1.95 6.26 6.77
C SER A 19 0.75 5.39 7.13
N GLN A 20 -0.34 6.00 7.58
CA GLN A 20 -1.63 5.30 7.69
C GLN A 20 -2.30 5.24 6.32
N PRO A 21 -2.49 4.05 5.72
CA PRO A 21 -3.13 3.96 4.41
C PRO A 21 -4.59 4.44 4.49
N ARG A 22 -4.99 5.28 3.53
CA ARG A 22 -6.37 5.73 3.29
C ARG A 22 -6.85 5.18 1.95
N PRO A 23 -8.16 5.05 1.70
CA PRO A 23 -8.64 4.62 0.39
C PRO A 23 -8.10 5.53 -0.73
N LEU A 24 -7.43 4.94 -1.74
CA LEU A 24 -6.90 5.69 -2.89
C LEU A 24 -7.96 5.84 -3.99
N ARG A 25 -8.65 4.74 -4.31
CA ARG A 25 -9.65 4.68 -5.39
C ARG A 25 -10.60 3.51 -5.18
N SER A 26 -11.80 3.60 -5.75
CA SER A 26 -12.76 2.50 -5.82
C SER A 26 -13.18 2.20 -7.26
N VAL A 27 -13.60 0.96 -7.50
CA VAL A 27 -14.25 0.52 -8.74
C VAL A 27 -15.53 -0.19 -8.33
N HIS A 28 -16.64 0.19 -8.96
CA HIS A 28 -17.95 -0.38 -8.69
C HIS A 28 -18.37 -1.34 -9.79
N ARG A 29 -19.11 -2.38 -9.41
CA ARG A 29 -19.78 -3.32 -10.31
C ARG A 29 -21.09 -3.77 -9.66
N SER A 30 -22.21 -3.44 -10.27
CA SER A 30 -23.56 -3.66 -9.73
C SER A 30 -23.91 -5.14 -9.62
N GLU A 31 -23.37 -5.97 -10.51
CA GLU A 31 -23.67 -7.40 -10.63
C GLU A 31 -22.80 -8.26 -9.70
N GLY A 32 -22.05 -7.64 -8.79
CA GLY A 32 -21.06 -8.31 -7.93
C GLY A 32 -19.75 -8.60 -8.66
N TRP A 33 -18.86 -9.40 -8.06
CA TRP A 33 -17.55 -9.73 -8.62
C TRP A 33 -17.38 -11.25 -8.75
N THR A 34 -16.94 -11.69 -9.93
CA THR A 34 -16.27 -12.99 -10.12
C THR A 34 -14.76 -12.78 -10.20
N PRO A 35 -13.92 -13.79 -9.90
CA PRO A 35 -12.47 -13.67 -10.06
C PRO A 35 -12.05 -13.18 -11.45
N GLN A 36 -12.71 -13.68 -12.50
CA GLN A 36 -12.45 -13.25 -13.87
C GLN A 36 -12.77 -11.77 -14.09
N SER A 37 -13.93 -11.28 -13.61
CA SER A 37 -14.27 -9.86 -13.73
C SER A 37 -13.34 -8.94 -12.93
N VAL A 38 -12.76 -9.41 -11.82
CA VAL A 38 -11.75 -8.65 -11.09
C VAL A 38 -10.50 -8.47 -11.94
N LEU A 39 -10.03 -9.53 -12.59
CA LEU A 39 -8.86 -9.49 -13.47
C LEU A 39 -9.10 -8.62 -14.70
N ASP A 40 -10.27 -8.73 -15.32
CA ASP A 40 -10.55 -8.06 -16.60
C ASP A 40 -10.97 -6.60 -16.43
N GLN A 41 -11.54 -6.22 -15.29
CA GLN A 41 -12.09 -4.88 -15.06
C GLN A 41 -11.43 -4.15 -13.88
N ALA A 42 -11.40 -4.75 -12.69
CA ALA A 42 -10.92 -4.04 -11.50
C ALA A 42 -9.40 -3.78 -11.56
N MET A 43 -8.60 -4.78 -11.93
CA MET A 43 -7.13 -4.64 -11.97
C MET A 43 -6.68 -3.57 -12.97
N PRO A 44 -7.14 -3.56 -14.25
CA PRO A 44 -6.77 -2.51 -15.19
C PRO A 44 -7.24 -1.12 -14.75
N ALA A 45 -8.43 -1.02 -14.15
CA ALA A 45 -8.98 0.26 -13.70
C ALA A 45 -8.20 0.86 -12.51
N LEU A 46 -7.54 0.03 -11.70
CA LEU A 46 -6.75 0.46 -10.55
C LEU A 46 -5.25 0.56 -10.85
N GLN A 47 -4.78 0.02 -11.98
CA GLN A 47 -3.37 -0.15 -12.30
C GLN A 47 -2.55 1.14 -12.23
N SER A 48 -3.12 2.28 -12.65
CA SER A 48 -2.44 3.59 -12.60
C SER A 48 -2.10 4.08 -11.18
N SER A 49 -2.65 3.42 -10.15
CA SER A 49 -2.42 3.76 -8.74
C SER A 49 -1.61 2.68 -8.01
N PHE A 50 -1.08 1.69 -8.72
CA PHE A 50 -0.19 0.70 -8.13
C PHE A 50 1.19 1.31 -7.88
N PHE A 51 1.81 0.88 -6.80
CA PHE A 51 3.23 1.12 -6.56
C PHE A 51 4.04 0.10 -7.36
N ASP A 52 5.22 0.52 -7.82
CA ASP A 52 6.16 -0.38 -8.47
C ASP A 52 6.73 -1.40 -7.48
N LEU A 53 7.31 -2.47 -8.02
CA LEU A 53 7.99 -3.47 -7.20
C LEU A 53 9.37 -2.95 -6.78
N GLU A 54 9.39 -2.22 -5.68
CA GLU A 54 10.59 -1.59 -5.13
C GLU A 54 11.19 -2.42 -3.99
N ARG A 55 12.52 -2.45 -3.90
CA ARG A 55 13.25 -3.01 -2.75
C ARG A 55 13.37 -1.95 -1.66
N SER A 56 13.70 -2.37 -0.45
CA SER A 56 13.92 -1.43 0.66
C SER A 56 14.93 -0.33 0.33
N GLY A 57 16.02 -0.64 -0.37
CA GLY A 57 17.01 0.36 -0.78
C GLY A 57 16.53 1.35 -1.86
N ASP A 58 15.44 1.03 -2.57
CA ASP A 58 14.84 1.94 -3.55
C ASP A 58 13.91 2.97 -2.85
N VAL A 59 13.32 2.58 -1.71
CA VAL A 59 12.35 3.40 -0.96
C VAL A 59 13.01 4.19 0.18
N PHE A 60 13.98 3.60 0.88
CA PHE A 60 14.75 4.29 1.92
C PHE A 60 15.89 5.06 1.27
N SER A 61 15.87 6.39 1.35
CA SER A 61 16.90 7.26 0.79
C SER A 61 18.18 7.37 1.65
N TRP A 62 18.36 6.46 2.61
CA TRP A 62 19.47 6.45 3.55
C TRP A 62 19.97 5.03 3.86
N ASP A 63 21.25 4.95 4.20
CA ASP A 63 21.86 3.72 4.69
C ASP A 63 21.33 3.37 6.09
N PRO A 64 21.12 2.08 6.40
CA PRO A 64 20.75 1.64 7.74
C PRO A 64 21.80 2.06 8.79
N ILE A 65 21.34 2.38 10.00
CA ILE A 65 22.20 2.69 11.16
C ILE A 65 22.20 1.52 12.16
#